data_AF-A0A929P0R3-F1
#
_entry.id   AF-A0A929P0R3-F1
#
_cell.length_a   1.000
_cell.length_b   1.000
_cell.length_c   1.000
_cell.angle_alpha   90.00
_cell.angle_beta   90.00
_cell.angle_gamma   90.00
#
_symmetry.space_group_name_H-M   'P 1'
#
loop_
_entity.id
_entity.type
_entity.pdbx_description
1 polymer ?
#
loop_
_entity_poly.entity_id
_entity_poly.type
_entity_poly.pdbx_seq_one_letter_code
_entity_poly.pdbx_strand_id
1 'polypeptide(L)'
;MKYFYYYIFLILTACSPQPVQQACWQYTFNHYYGSGETITESLHQDILKYQSLVEQTLIYREKTLLVAKRLKENINKNKPLSGDDANILNLGMVEHLKLRDQLYKFVDGYECWLDTDNPIEVKPISPTDRLKGIMLSLSASLTMY
;
A
#
# COMPACT_ATOMS: atom_id res chain seq x y z
N MET A 1 -28.83 42.99 -11.39
CA MET A 1 -28.06 42.38 -10.27
C MET A 1 -28.69 41.07 -9.79
N LYS A 2 -28.91 40.08 -10.67
CA LYS A 2 -29.36 38.72 -10.30
C LYS A 2 -28.49 37.63 -10.92
N TYR A 3 -27.76 37.94 -11.99
CA TYR A 3 -26.87 37.01 -12.69
C TYR A 3 -25.48 36.86 -12.04
N PHE A 4 -25.09 37.76 -11.13
CA PHE A 4 -23.78 37.69 -10.46
C PHE A 4 -23.76 36.67 -9.30
N TYR A 5 -24.91 36.43 -8.66
CA TYR A 5 -25.05 35.43 -7.59
C TYR A 5 -25.09 33.99 -8.12
N TYR A 6 -25.48 33.77 -9.37
CA TYR A 6 -25.56 32.43 -9.96
C TYR A 6 -24.17 31.87 -10.32
N TYR A 7 -23.23 32.75 -10.68
CA TYR A 7 -21.84 32.36 -10.99
C TYR A 7 -21.00 32.05 -9.75
N ILE A 8 -21.34 32.62 -8.60
CA ILE A 8 -20.64 32.35 -7.33
C ILE A 8 -21.01 30.96 -6.77
N PHE A 9 -22.20 30.42 -7.10
CA PHE A 9 -22.61 29.08 -6.66
C PHE A 9 -21.97 27.93 -7.46
N LEU A 10 -21.50 28.20 -8.69
CA LEU A 10 -20.90 27.19 -9.57
C LEU A 10 -19.40 26.95 -9.36
N ILE A 11 -18.71 27.82 -8.62
CA ILE A 11 -17.26 27.70 -8.39
C ILE A 11 -16.95 26.97 -7.07
N LEU A 12 -17.93 26.83 -6.17
CA LEU A 12 -17.74 26.19 -4.85
C LEU A 12 -17.96 24.67 -4.83
N THR A 13 -18.45 24.05 -5.91
CA THR A 13 -18.71 22.60 -5.97
C THR A 13 -17.65 21.79 -6.71
N ALA A 14 -16.60 22.42 -7.24
CA ALA A 14 -15.56 21.72 -8.01
C ALA A 14 -14.47 21.04 -7.16
N CYS A 15 -14.52 21.17 -5.84
CA CYS A 15 -13.62 20.47 -4.91
C CYS A 15 -14.41 19.45 -4.08
N SER A 16 -15.17 18.57 -4.74
CA SER A 16 -15.67 17.35 -4.10
C SER A 16 -14.71 16.20 -4.44
N PRO A 17 -14.20 15.43 -3.47
CA PRO A 17 -13.25 14.33 -3.71
C PRO A 17 -13.87 13.08 -4.37
N GLN A 18 -15.07 13.22 -4.96
CA GLN A 18 -15.90 12.08 -5.38
C GLN A 18 -15.27 11.12 -6.40
N PRO A 19 -14.51 11.55 -7.44
CA PRO A 19 -13.97 10.58 -8.39
C PRO A 19 -12.82 9.74 -7.81
N VAL A 20 -12.04 10.29 -6.86
CA VAL A 20 -10.95 9.56 -6.19
C VAL A 20 -11.49 8.60 -5.16
N GLN A 21 -12.50 9.02 -4.39
CA GLN A 21 -13.10 8.20 -3.34
C GLN A 21 -13.89 7.02 -3.91
N GLN A 22 -14.62 7.20 -5.01
CA GLN A 22 -15.27 6.08 -5.71
C GLN A 22 -14.26 5.08 -6.28
N ALA A 23 -13.14 5.55 -6.83
CA ALA A 23 -12.08 4.67 -7.34
C ALA A 23 -11.42 3.86 -6.21
N CYS A 24 -11.19 4.48 -5.05
CA CYS A 24 -10.66 3.82 -3.85
C CYS A 24 -11.59 2.67 -3.41
N TRP A 25 -12.86 3.00 -3.18
CA TRP A 25 -13.85 2.00 -2.74
C TRP A 25 -14.09 0.88 -3.77
N GLN A 26 -13.93 1.16 -5.07
CA GLN A 26 -14.02 0.14 -6.11
C GLN A 26 -12.91 -0.92 -5.99
N TYR A 27 -11.67 -0.51 -5.66
CA TYR A 27 -10.58 -1.45 -5.42
C TYR A 27 -10.87 -2.34 -4.21
N THR A 28 -11.25 -1.74 -3.08
CA THR A 28 -11.65 -2.46 -1.86
C THR A 28 -12.84 -3.40 -2.12
N PHE A 29 -13.84 -2.97 -2.90
CA PHE A 29 -15.01 -3.78 -3.24
C PHE A 29 -14.62 -5.04 -4.02
N ASN A 30 -13.82 -4.86 -5.08
CA ASN A 30 -13.34 -5.96 -5.89
C ASN A 30 -12.46 -6.93 -5.09
N HIS A 31 -11.73 -6.44 -4.08
CA HIS A 31 -10.83 -7.24 -3.27
C HIS A 31 -11.56 -8.04 -2.17
N TYR A 32 -12.52 -7.44 -1.47
CA TYR A 32 -13.10 -8.00 -0.24
C TYR A 32 -14.56 -8.45 -0.36
N TYR A 33 -15.35 -7.84 -1.25
CA TYR A 33 -16.80 -8.04 -1.29
C TYR A 33 -17.26 -8.93 -2.45
N GLY A 34 -16.39 -9.16 -3.44
CA GLY A 34 -16.68 -10.06 -4.56
C GLY A 34 -16.49 -11.56 -4.27
N SER A 35 -15.89 -11.94 -3.14
CA SER A 35 -15.44 -13.32 -2.87
C SER A 35 -16.44 -14.21 -2.12
N GLY A 36 -17.54 -13.65 -1.59
CA GLY A 36 -18.54 -14.40 -0.81
C GLY A 36 -18.12 -14.74 0.63
N GLU A 37 -16.89 -14.43 1.03
CA GLU A 37 -16.41 -14.54 2.41
C GLU A 37 -16.87 -13.36 3.28
N THR A 38 -16.84 -13.53 4.60
CA THR A 38 -17.05 -12.39 5.51
C THR A 38 -15.82 -11.50 5.54
N ILE A 39 -16.02 -10.19 5.63
CA ILE A 39 -14.94 -9.19 5.74
C ILE A 39 -13.98 -9.52 6.89
N THR A 40 -14.51 -9.98 8.03
CA THR A 40 -13.72 -10.32 9.22
C THR A 40 -12.78 -11.51 8.95
N GLU A 41 -13.25 -12.54 8.25
CA GLU A 41 -12.41 -13.69 7.88
C GLU A 41 -11.33 -13.28 6.88
N SER A 42 -11.71 -12.53 5.83
CA SER A 42 -10.77 -12.04 4.83
C SER A 42 -9.68 -11.16 5.46
N LEU A 43 -10.06 -10.26 6.36
CA LEU A 43 -9.13 -9.44 7.14
C LEU A 43 -8.20 -10.29 8.01
N HIS A 44 -8.70 -11.35 8.65
CA HIS A 44 -7.86 -12.23 9.45
C HIS A 44 -6.78 -12.92 8.60
N GLN A 45 -7.16 -13.45 7.44
CA GLN A 45 -6.22 -14.07 6.50
C GLN A 45 -5.19 -13.07 5.98
N ASP A 46 -5.62 -11.84 5.71
CA ASP A 46 -4.72 -10.78 5.26
C ASP A 46 -3.71 -10.37 6.33
N ILE A 47 -4.11 -10.30 7.59
CA ILE A 47 -3.18 -10.06 8.70
C ILE A 47 -2.09 -11.14 8.73
N LEU A 48 -2.45 -12.41 8.59
CA LEU A 48 -1.47 -13.51 8.59
C LEU A 48 -0.52 -13.44 7.39
N LYS A 49 -1.04 -13.15 6.19
CA LYS A 49 -0.23 -12.95 4.98
C LYS A 49 0.72 -11.77 5.14
N TYR A 50 0.23 -10.66 5.69
CA TYR A 50 1.00 -9.46 5.90
C TYR A 50 2.15 -9.68 6.89
N GLN A 51 1.93 -10.39 7.99
CA GLN A 51 2.99 -10.74 8.94
C GLN A 51 4.16 -11.46 8.26
N SER A 52 3.86 -12.48 7.46
CA SER A 52 4.90 -13.18 6.69
C SER A 52 5.60 -12.26 5.67
N LEU A 53 4.87 -11.35 5.04
CA LEU A 53 5.43 -10.40 4.08
C LEU A 53 6.39 -9.39 4.75
N VAL A 54 6.05 -8.92 5.95
CA VAL A 54 6.92 -8.04 6.74
C VAL A 54 8.23 -8.75 7.06
N GLU A 55 8.17 -10.00 7.53
CA GLU A 55 9.38 -10.79 7.83
C GLU A 55 10.26 -10.96 6.59
N GLN A 56 9.66 -11.31 5.45
CA GLN A 56 10.37 -11.42 4.17
C GLN A 56 11.04 -10.11 3.78
N THR A 57 10.33 -8.99 3.92
CA THR A 57 10.84 -7.64 3.63
C THR A 57 12.03 -7.28 4.52
N LEU A 58 11.96 -7.58 5.81
CA LEU A 58 13.03 -7.29 6.77
C LEU A 58 14.28 -8.15 6.51
N ILE A 59 14.11 -9.44 6.24
CA ILE A 59 15.22 -10.34 5.85
C ILE A 59 15.86 -9.84 4.55
N TYR A 60 15.07 -9.40 3.59
CA TYR A 60 15.60 -8.89 2.32
C TYR A 60 16.38 -7.58 2.50
N ARG A 61 15.88 -6.68 3.37
CA ARG A 61 16.58 -5.46 3.77
C ARG A 61 17.93 -5.76 4.42
N GLU A 62 17.99 -6.73 5.33
CA GLU A 62 19.25 -7.18 5.93
C GLU A 62 20.25 -7.65 4.86
N LYS A 63 19.83 -8.55 3.97
CA LYS A 63 20.68 -9.05 2.87
C LYS A 63 21.18 -7.92 1.98
N THR A 64 20.32 -6.96 1.67
CA THR A 64 20.66 -5.78 0.86
C THR A 64 21.72 -4.92 1.56
N LEU A 65 21.59 -4.72 2.87
CA LEU A 65 22.57 -3.96 3.66
C LEU A 65 23.94 -4.65 3.70
N LEU A 66 23.98 -5.98 3.81
CA LEU A 66 25.23 -6.76 3.76
C LEU A 66 25.93 -6.61 2.40
N VAL A 67 25.18 -6.71 1.31
CA VAL A 67 25.71 -6.48 -0.04
C VAL A 67 26.20 -5.03 -0.19
N ALA A 68 25.39 -4.04 0.19
CA ALA A 68 25.76 -2.63 0.12
C ALA A 68 27.05 -2.33 0.91
N LYS A 69 27.19 -2.90 2.10
CA LYS A 69 28.41 -2.79 2.92
C LYS A 69 29.62 -3.37 2.19
N ARG A 70 29.52 -4.59 1.68
CA ARG A 70 30.60 -5.25 0.90
C ARG A 70 31.02 -4.39 -0.30
N LEU A 71 30.05 -3.91 -1.07
CA LEU A 71 30.31 -3.09 -2.25
C LEU A 71 30.99 -1.77 -1.88
N LYS A 72 30.54 -1.11 -0.82
CA LYS A 72 31.16 0.12 -0.30
C LYS A 72 32.60 -0.11 0.13
N GLU A 73 32.89 -1.23 0.80
CA GLU A 73 34.26 -1.60 1.18
C GLU A 73 35.16 -1.86 -0.05
N ASN A 74 34.62 -2.47 -1.11
CA ASN A 74 35.35 -2.68 -2.37
C ASN A 74 35.66 -1.35 -3.08
N ILE A 75 34.67 -0.46 -3.17
CA ILE A 75 34.84 0.89 -3.74
C ILE A 75 35.92 1.67 -2.97
N ASN A 76 35.89 1.64 -1.64
CA ASN A 76 36.90 2.29 -0.80
C ASN A 76 38.32 1.75 -1.01
N LYS A 77 38.45 0.51 -1.53
CA LYS A 77 39.72 -0.13 -1.88
C LYS A 77 40.08 0.03 -3.37
N ASN A 78 39.37 0.89 -4.11
CA ASN A 78 39.51 1.06 -5.57
C ASN A 78 39.34 -0.25 -6.36
N LYS A 79 38.53 -1.19 -5.84
CA LYS A 79 38.20 -2.42 -6.57
C LYS A 79 36.99 -2.16 -7.48
N PRO A 80 37.06 -2.50 -8.77
CA PRO A 80 35.91 -2.36 -9.67
C PRO A 80 34.79 -3.32 -9.27
N LEU A 81 33.55 -2.97 -9.62
CA LEU A 81 32.42 -3.87 -9.51
C LEU A 81 32.60 -5.04 -10.49
N SER A 82 32.42 -6.26 -10.00
CA SER A 82 32.43 -7.46 -10.83
C SER A 82 31.10 -7.65 -11.57
N GLY A 83 31.10 -8.50 -12.59
CA GLY A 83 29.85 -8.93 -13.24
C GLY A 83 28.88 -9.60 -12.26
N ASP A 84 29.41 -10.35 -11.30
CA ASP A 84 28.61 -10.98 -10.24
C ASP A 84 27.97 -9.94 -9.31
N ASP A 85 28.69 -8.86 -8.98
CA ASP A 85 28.13 -7.74 -8.22
C ASP A 85 26.94 -7.10 -8.96
N ALA A 86 27.09 -6.86 -10.27
CA ALA A 86 26.02 -6.32 -11.10
C ALA A 86 24.80 -7.27 -11.18
N ASN A 87 25.04 -8.58 -11.30
CA ASN A 87 23.97 -9.58 -11.30
C ASN A 87 23.24 -9.64 -9.96
N ILE A 88 23.96 -9.62 -8.84
CA ILE A 88 23.38 -9.58 -7.49
C ILE A 88 22.51 -8.33 -7.31
N LEU A 89 22.95 -7.16 -7.79
CA LEU A 89 22.17 -5.93 -7.72
C LEU A 89 20.90 -6.00 -8.56
N ASN A 90 20.96 -6.60 -9.76
CA ASN A 90 19.81 -6.72 -10.64
C ASN A 90 18.73 -7.66 -10.05
N LEU A 91 19.13 -8.87 -9.65
CA LEU A 91 18.24 -9.81 -8.95
C LEU A 91 17.72 -9.20 -7.64
N GLY A 92 18.62 -8.48 -6.95
CA GLY A 92 18.38 -7.57 -5.83
C GLY A 92 17.15 -6.70 -6.01
N MET A 93 17.18 -5.93 -7.08
CA MET A 93 16.17 -4.94 -7.42
C MET A 93 14.84 -5.59 -7.76
N VAL A 94 14.83 -6.65 -8.56
CA VAL A 94 13.59 -7.34 -8.99
C VAL A 94 12.82 -7.87 -7.80
N GLU A 95 13.49 -8.56 -6.86
CA GLU A 95 12.82 -9.07 -5.67
C GLU A 95 12.35 -7.94 -4.74
N HIS A 96 13.12 -6.85 -4.63
CA HIS A 96 12.69 -5.70 -3.83
C HIS A 96 11.42 -5.05 -4.40
N LEU A 97 11.35 -4.86 -5.72
CA LEU A 97 10.17 -4.33 -6.39
C LEU A 97 8.95 -5.24 -6.18
N LYS A 98 9.13 -6.57 -6.31
CA LYS A 98 8.07 -7.55 -6.06
C LYS A 98 7.51 -7.47 -4.64
N LEU A 99 8.37 -7.33 -3.62
CA LEU A 99 7.94 -7.18 -2.23
C LEU A 99 7.19 -5.85 -2.02
N ARG A 100 7.64 -4.77 -2.65
CA ARG A 100 6.93 -3.48 -2.61
C ARG A 100 5.55 -3.55 -3.24
N ASP A 101 5.42 -4.18 -4.41
CA ASP A 101 4.13 -4.38 -5.07
C ASP A 101 3.16 -5.20 -4.21
N GLN A 102 3.68 -6.17 -3.44
CA GLN A 102 2.86 -6.91 -2.49
C GLN A 102 2.43 -6.05 -1.30
N LEU A 103 3.30 -5.18 -0.77
CA LEU A 103 2.96 -4.25 0.31
C LEU A 103 1.92 -3.22 -0.14
N TYR A 104 2.01 -2.69 -1.36
CA TYR A 104 1.03 -1.75 -1.92
C TYR A 104 -0.39 -2.32 -1.93
N LYS A 105 -0.56 -3.63 -2.18
CA LYS A 105 -1.89 -4.25 -2.14
C LYS A 105 -2.59 -4.10 -0.78
N PHE A 106 -1.83 -4.09 0.32
CA PHE A 106 -2.37 -3.86 1.66
C PHE A 106 -2.61 -2.38 1.95
N VAL A 107 -1.80 -1.48 1.41
CA VAL A 107 -2.05 -0.04 1.50
C VAL A 107 -3.37 0.28 0.81
N ASP A 108 -3.45 -0.05 -0.48
CA ASP A 108 -4.58 0.27 -1.36
C ASP A 108 -5.86 -0.47 -0.92
N GLY A 109 -5.73 -1.69 -0.38
CA GLY A 109 -6.87 -2.50 0.05
C GLY A 109 -7.66 -1.90 1.20
N TYR A 110 -6.95 -1.22 2.11
CA TYR A 110 -7.51 -0.72 3.36
C TYR A 110 -7.43 0.81 3.51
N GLU A 111 -6.84 1.55 2.56
CA GLU A 111 -6.75 3.03 2.61
C GLU A 111 -8.12 3.68 2.80
N CYS A 112 -9.12 3.25 2.02
CA CYS A 112 -10.47 3.84 2.03
C CYS A 112 -11.24 3.58 3.33
N TRP A 113 -10.75 2.68 4.19
CA TRP A 113 -11.41 2.36 5.46
C TRP A 113 -11.30 3.50 6.49
N LEU A 114 -10.48 4.52 6.20
CA LEU A 114 -10.41 5.78 6.95
C LEU A 114 -11.69 6.61 6.82
N ASP A 115 -12.39 6.49 5.69
CA ASP A 115 -13.58 7.28 5.42
C ASP A 115 -14.84 6.62 6.00
N THR A 116 -15.70 7.42 6.63
CA THR A 116 -16.98 6.96 7.18
C THR A 116 -18.08 6.88 6.13
N ASP A 117 -17.94 7.66 5.05
CA ASP A 117 -18.94 7.80 4.00
C ASP A 117 -18.66 6.75 2.93
N ASN A 118 -19.06 5.51 3.21
CA ASN A 118 -18.96 4.44 2.24
C ASN A 118 -20.05 4.64 1.17
N PRO A 119 -19.69 4.93 -0.09
CA PRO A 119 -20.65 5.18 -1.16
C PRO A 119 -21.29 3.88 -1.68
N ILE A 120 -20.78 2.71 -1.26
CA ILE A 120 -21.27 1.40 -1.67
C ILE A 120 -22.12 0.84 -0.52
N GLU A 121 -23.32 0.35 -0.82
CA GLU A 121 -24.22 -0.32 0.14
C GLU A 121 -23.66 -1.68 0.61
N VAL A 122 -22.47 -1.67 1.20
CA VAL A 122 -21.88 -2.86 1.80
C VAL A 122 -22.30 -3.01 3.25
N LYS A 123 -22.30 -4.26 3.70
CA LYS A 123 -22.56 -4.59 5.11
C LYS A 123 -21.64 -3.75 6.02
N PRO A 124 -22.17 -3.13 7.08
CA PRO A 124 -21.37 -2.30 7.97
C PRO A 124 -20.22 -3.10 8.58
N ILE A 125 -19.00 -2.56 8.45
CA ILE A 125 -17.77 -3.10 9.03
C ILE A 125 -17.79 -2.81 10.53
N SER A 126 -17.40 -3.78 11.36
CA SER A 126 -17.28 -3.55 12.81
C SER A 126 -16.22 -2.47 13.08
N PRO A 127 -16.39 -1.60 14.10
CA PRO A 127 -15.37 -0.58 14.43
C PRO A 127 -13.99 -1.18 14.70
N THR A 128 -13.94 -2.38 15.30
CA THR A 128 -12.72 -3.12 15.59
C THR A 128 -12.03 -3.59 14.31
N ASP A 129 -12.77 -4.17 13.37
CA ASP A 129 -12.19 -4.62 12.10
C ASP A 129 -11.76 -3.43 11.25
N ARG A 130 -12.53 -2.34 11.27
CA ARG A 130 -12.15 -1.09 10.62
C ARG A 130 -10.78 -0.59 11.10
N LEU A 131 -10.60 -0.53 12.41
CA LEU A 131 -9.33 -0.12 13.03
C LEU A 131 -8.17 -1.03 12.61
N LYS A 132 -8.37 -2.35 12.62
CA LYS A 132 -7.34 -3.32 12.18
C LYS A 132 -6.94 -3.08 10.73
N GLY A 133 -7.90 -2.89 9.83
CA GLY A 133 -7.62 -2.59 8.42
C GLY A 133 -6.82 -1.29 8.24
N ILE A 134 -7.23 -0.21 8.91
CA ILE A 134 -6.49 1.06 8.89
C ILE A 134 -5.04 0.88 9.38
N MET A 135 -4.86 0.17 10.50
CA MET A 135 -3.53 -0.10 11.05
C MET A 135 -2.69 -0.97 10.12
N LEU A 136 -3.31 -1.87 9.37
CA LEU A 136 -2.65 -2.71 8.38
C LEU A 136 -2.12 -1.87 7.21
N SER A 137 -2.95 -0.98 6.64
CA SER A 137 -2.52 -0.05 5.58
C SER A 137 -1.41 0.88 6.05
N LEU A 138 -1.54 1.45 7.26
CA LEU A 138 -0.51 2.30 7.86
C LEU A 138 0.81 1.53 8.08
N SER A 139 0.73 0.33 8.66
CA SER A 139 1.91 -0.50 8.90
C SER A 139 2.61 -0.88 7.59
N ALA A 140 1.85 -1.23 6.55
CA ALA A 140 2.39 -1.57 5.23
C ALA A 140 3.11 -0.36 4.61
N SER A 141 2.50 0.82 4.72
CA SER A 141 3.12 2.09 4.30
C SER A 141 4.45 2.33 5.01
N LEU A 142 4.48 2.21 6.34
CA LEU A 142 5.71 2.39 7.13
C LEU A 142 6.77 1.34 6.82
N THR A 143 6.38 0.10 6.54
CA THR A 143 7.30 -0.99 6.16
C THR A 143 7.96 -0.74 4.81
N MET A 144 7.40 0.12 3.96
CA MET A 144 8.03 0.50 2.69
C MET A 144 9.09 1.60 2.84
N TYR A 145 9.08 2.36 3.94
CA TYR A 145 10.09 3.37 4.29
C TYR A 145 11.22 2.77 5.13
#